data_AF-A0A369BHW6-F1
#
_entry.id   AF-A0A369BHW6-F1
#
_cell.length_a   1.000
_cell.length_b   1.000
_cell.length_c   1.000
_cell.angle_alpha   90.00
_cell.angle_beta   90.00
_cell.angle_gamma   90.00
#
_symmetry.space_group_name_H-M   'P 1'
#
loop_
_entity.id
_entity.type
_entity.pdbx_description
1 polymer ?
#
loop_
_entity_poly.entity_id
_entity_poly.type
_entity_poly.pdbx_seq_one_letter_code
_entity_poly.pdbx_strand_id
1 'polypeptide(L)'
;MADISVSILAKLKSKAKLSGISYQQCLQLFMQEEFLRKLSKSEYCFNFVLKGGLFIYTLTKFESRSTIDIDFLLRHQSNSVEEVKKLIEAILSVPTGNDYIEMTANGFEEISPQRKYKGVSMQIIGKIKNVRIPFNVDIGVGDIIVPKSELRTINTQLPGFEAPEINTYSLESTIAEKFDAILQRFELTGRMKDFYDIYYLARTFNFDGAKLQTAIFETLQNRGTPYEKDSFNRVVLLAENADMQNKWKYFLKNIKNDSLDFTTVMDTMRSFLEPIYFSIVSEKEWLKTWSSKEQVWEG
;
A
#
# COMPACT_ATOMS: atom_id res chain seq x y z
N MET A 1 -9.51 -3.59 38.92
CA MET A 1 -9.45 -2.83 37.66
C MET A 1 -9.91 -3.74 36.55
N ALA A 2 -10.74 -3.26 35.61
CA ALA A 2 -11.10 -4.05 34.45
C ALA A 2 -9.83 -4.38 33.66
N ASP A 3 -9.65 -5.64 33.30
CA ASP A 3 -8.52 -6.11 32.51
C ASP A 3 -8.54 -5.41 31.14
N ILE A 4 -7.59 -4.50 30.91
CA ILE A 4 -7.52 -3.66 29.70
C ILE A 4 -7.55 -4.51 28.43
N SER A 5 -6.88 -5.66 28.44
CA SER A 5 -6.83 -6.59 27.31
C SER A 5 -8.21 -7.14 26.98
N VAL A 6 -9.03 -7.48 27.98
CA VAL A 6 -10.43 -7.92 27.75
C VAL A 6 -11.25 -6.80 27.16
N SER A 7 -11.09 -5.58 27.69
CA SER A 7 -11.80 -4.40 27.19
C SER A 7 -11.47 -4.11 25.73
N ILE A 8 -10.19 -4.17 25.36
CA ILE A 8 -9.73 -3.94 23.98
C ILE A 8 -10.28 -5.00 23.03
N LEU A 9 -10.17 -6.29 23.36
CA LEU A 9 -10.71 -7.38 22.54
C LEU A 9 -12.23 -7.22 22.34
N ALA A 10 -12.97 -6.86 23.39
CA ALA A 10 -14.41 -6.60 23.29
C ALA A 10 -14.72 -5.38 22.39
N LYS A 11 -13.97 -4.28 22.52
CA LYS A 11 -14.12 -3.08 21.68
C LYS A 11 -13.83 -3.38 20.21
N LEU A 12 -12.78 -4.14 19.90
CA LEU A 12 -12.45 -4.55 18.53
C LEU A 12 -13.54 -5.46 17.94
N LYS A 13 -14.13 -6.34 18.75
CA LYS A 13 -15.26 -7.18 18.33
C LYS A 13 -16.50 -6.34 18.00
N SER A 14 -16.79 -5.32 18.81
CA SER A 14 -17.87 -4.37 18.53
C SER A 14 -17.59 -3.54 17.28
N LYS A 15 -16.35 -3.04 17.10
CA LYS A 15 -15.94 -2.32 15.90
C LYS A 15 -16.13 -3.16 14.64
N ALA A 16 -15.70 -4.41 14.65
CA ALA A 16 -15.86 -5.34 13.52
C ALA A 16 -17.32 -5.47 13.06
N LYS A 17 -18.25 -5.55 14.01
CA LYS A 17 -19.70 -5.59 13.69
C LYS A 17 -20.19 -4.29 13.05
N LEU A 18 -19.74 -3.15 13.55
CA LEU A 18 -20.15 -1.83 13.06
C LEU A 18 -19.58 -1.51 11.67
N SER A 19 -18.32 -1.88 11.40
CA SER A 19 -17.64 -1.59 10.14
C SER A 19 -17.80 -2.68 9.07
N GLY A 20 -18.46 -3.79 9.37
CA GLY A 20 -18.72 -4.87 8.41
C GLY A 20 -17.48 -5.68 7.98
N ILE A 21 -16.33 -5.46 8.63
CA ILE A 21 -15.10 -6.26 8.45
C ILE A 21 -15.02 -7.39 9.46
N SER A 22 -14.24 -8.42 9.17
CA SER A 22 -14.11 -9.56 10.09
C SER A 22 -13.42 -9.16 11.40
N TYR A 23 -13.75 -9.84 12.50
CA TYR A 23 -13.08 -9.61 13.78
C TYR A 23 -11.57 -9.85 13.69
N GLN A 24 -11.14 -10.85 12.91
CA GLN A 24 -9.73 -11.11 12.65
C GLN A 24 -9.04 -9.93 11.98
N GLN A 25 -9.66 -9.31 10.97
CA GLN A 25 -9.12 -8.11 10.32
C GLN A 25 -9.02 -6.92 11.28
N CYS A 26 -10.04 -6.68 12.12
CA CYS A 26 -9.96 -5.65 13.16
C CYS A 26 -8.78 -5.88 14.11
N LEU A 27 -8.55 -7.13 14.53
CA LEU A 27 -7.41 -7.50 15.38
C LEU A 27 -6.08 -7.25 14.66
N GLN A 28 -5.97 -7.63 13.40
CA GLN A 28 -4.76 -7.43 12.59
C GLN A 28 -4.45 -5.95 12.39
N LEU A 29 -5.44 -5.13 12.02
CA LEU A 29 -5.26 -3.69 11.87
C LEU A 29 -4.81 -3.02 13.17
N PHE A 30 -5.39 -3.42 14.30
CA PHE A 30 -4.98 -2.93 15.61
C PHE A 30 -3.55 -3.35 15.95
N MET A 31 -3.16 -4.58 15.59
CA MET A 31 -1.81 -5.07 15.83
C MET A 31 -0.76 -4.40 14.92
N GLN A 32 -1.11 -4.16 13.65
CA GLN A 32 -0.28 -3.38 12.72
C GLN A 32 -0.11 -1.94 13.20
N GLU A 33 -1.17 -1.31 13.70
CA GLU A 33 -1.08 0.03 14.30
C GLU A 33 -0.11 0.05 15.49
N GLU A 34 -0.14 -0.95 16.36
CA GLU A 34 0.82 -1.05 17.45
C GLU A 34 2.26 -1.25 16.94
N PHE A 35 2.45 -2.01 15.86
CA PHE A 35 3.76 -2.13 15.22
C PHE A 35 4.22 -0.79 14.65
N LEU A 36 3.32 -0.04 14.00
CA LEU A 36 3.60 1.32 13.51
C LEU A 36 3.95 2.30 14.64
N ARG A 37 3.32 2.15 15.82
CA ARG A 37 3.63 2.95 17.03
C ARG A 37 4.97 2.61 17.64
N LYS A 38 5.35 1.35 17.62
CA LYS A 38 6.70 0.92 17.99
C LYS A 38 7.73 1.48 17.01
N LEU A 39 7.46 1.40 15.70
CA LEU A 39 8.30 1.97 14.66
C LEU A 39 8.44 3.50 14.80
N SER A 40 7.34 4.23 15.00
CA SER A 40 7.36 5.70 15.11
C SER A 40 8.18 6.20 16.30
N LYS A 41 8.27 5.40 17.37
CA LYS A 41 9.08 5.71 18.57
C LYS A 41 10.50 5.14 18.51
N SER A 42 10.83 4.38 17.46
CA SER A 42 12.17 3.80 17.28
C SER A 42 13.13 4.79 16.60
N GLU A 43 14.43 4.57 16.77
CA GLU A 43 15.46 5.27 16.01
C GLU A 43 15.37 5.03 14.48
N TYR A 44 14.65 3.99 14.06
CA TYR A 44 14.51 3.56 12.66
C TYR A 44 13.31 4.18 11.94
N CYS A 45 12.53 5.05 12.58
CA CYS A 45 11.34 5.67 11.97
C CYS A 45 11.61 6.32 10.61
N PHE A 46 12.79 6.92 10.43
CA PHE A 46 13.19 7.54 9.16
C PHE A 46 13.73 6.57 8.11
N ASN A 47 14.08 5.35 8.51
CA ASN A 47 14.58 4.32 7.61
C ASN A 47 13.44 3.56 6.91
N PHE A 48 12.26 3.50 7.52
CA PHE A 48 11.11 2.76 6.99
C PHE A 48 10.08 3.71 6.39
N VAL A 49 9.70 3.43 5.13
CA VAL A 49 8.63 4.17 4.44
C VAL A 49 7.49 3.22 4.12
N LEU A 50 6.33 3.41 4.75
CA LEU A 50 5.13 2.61 4.52
C LEU A 50 4.60 2.81 3.10
N LYS A 51 4.31 1.71 2.43
CA LYS A 51 3.77 1.69 1.06
C LYS A 51 2.65 0.65 0.91
N GLY A 52 2.26 0.40 -0.32
CA GLY A 52 1.33 -0.68 -0.65
C GLY A 52 -0.11 -0.42 -0.17
N GLY A 53 -0.83 -1.52 0.12
CA GLY A 53 -2.26 -1.44 0.42
C GLY A 53 -2.57 -0.78 1.76
N LEU A 54 -1.74 -1.01 2.79
CA LEU A 54 -2.01 -0.49 4.12
C LEU A 54 -1.81 1.03 4.15
N PHE A 55 -0.85 1.54 3.37
CA PHE A 55 -0.71 2.98 3.15
C PHE A 55 -2.01 3.58 2.59
N ILE A 56 -2.54 3.03 1.49
CA ILE A 56 -3.79 3.54 0.89
C ILE A 56 -4.95 3.46 1.89
N TYR A 57 -5.06 2.34 2.60
CA TYR A 57 -6.13 2.10 3.56
C TYR A 57 -6.09 3.08 4.74
N THR A 58 -4.90 3.36 5.28
CA THR A 58 -4.73 4.32 6.39
C THR A 58 -4.95 5.77 5.92
N LEU A 59 -4.42 6.14 4.74
CA LEU A 59 -4.56 7.48 4.16
C LEU A 59 -6.03 7.83 3.91
N THR A 60 -6.83 6.85 3.51
CA THR A 60 -8.24 7.01 3.12
C THR A 60 -9.19 6.81 4.31
N LYS A 61 -8.67 6.89 5.55
CA LYS A 61 -9.45 6.69 6.78
C LYS A 61 -10.21 5.35 6.81
N PHE A 62 -9.60 4.30 6.26
CA PHE A 62 -10.12 2.95 6.22
C PHE A 62 -11.33 2.74 5.30
N GLU A 63 -11.51 3.63 4.30
CA GLU A 63 -12.60 3.56 3.31
C GLU A 63 -12.19 2.82 2.03
N SER A 64 -10.89 2.72 1.70
CA SER A 64 -10.47 1.87 0.58
C SER A 64 -10.64 0.38 0.91
N ARG A 65 -10.34 -0.50 -0.06
CA ARG A 65 -10.26 -1.94 0.23
C ARG A 65 -9.30 -2.21 1.39
N SER A 66 -9.67 -3.15 2.26
CA SER A 66 -8.79 -3.57 3.35
C SER A 66 -7.62 -4.40 2.83
N THR A 67 -6.55 -4.45 3.63
CA THR A 67 -5.41 -5.34 3.39
C THR A 67 -4.82 -5.80 4.72
N ILE A 68 -4.13 -6.93 4.71
CA ILE A 68 -3.58 -7.60 5.90
C ILE A 68 -2.04 -7.57 5.88
N ASP A 69 -1.45 -7.30 4.72
CA ASP A 69 0.00 -7.21 4.59
C ASP A 69 0.44 -5.76 4.82
N ILE A 70 1.61 -5.60 5.43
CA ILE A 70 2.27 -4.31 5.57
C ILE A 70 3.55 -4.32 4.73
N ASP A 71 3.62 -3.37 3.80
CA ASP A 71 4.73 -3.22 2.87
C ASP A 71 5.56 -1.99 3.26
N PHE A 72 6.88 -2.14 3.34
CA PHE A 72 7.81 -1.02 3.54
C PHE A 72 8.85 -0.94 2.43
N LEU A 73 9.31 0.27 2.18
CA LEU A 73 10.64 0.52 1.62
C LEU A 73 11.61 0.82 2.76
N LEU A 74 12.70 0.07 2.83
CA LEU A 74 13.81 0.35 3.72
C LEU A 74 14.85 1.25 3.03
N ARG A 75 15.30 2.28 3.74
CA ARG A 75 16.25 3.29 3.27
C ARG A 75 17.44 3.39 4.21
N HIS A 76 18.61 3.63 3.63
CA HIS A 76 19.86 3.91 4.36
C HIS A 76 20.25 2.81 5.37
N GLN A 77 19.89 1.55 5.08
CA GLN A 77 20.21 0.37 5.89
C GLN A 77 20.51 -0.83 4.99
N SER A 78 21.21 -1.83 5.55
CA SER A 78 21.41 -3.12 4.89
C SER A 78 20.09 -3.87 4.75
N ASN A 79 19.90 -4.55 3.63
CA ASN A 79 18.74 -5.41 3.36
C ASN A 79 19.05 -6.90 3.55
N SER A 80 20.18 -7.26 4.18
CA SER A 80 20.44 -8.65 4.54
C SER A 80 19.46 -9.11 5.61
N VAL A 81 19.12 -10.39 5.58
CA VAL A 81 18.17 -11.00 6.52
C VAL A 81 18.62 -10.78 7.97
N GLU A 82 19.91 -10.91 8.26
CA GLU A 82 20.48 -10.75 9.59
C GLU A 82 20.34 -9.32 10.12
N GLU A 83 20.56 -8.31 9.28
CA GLU A 83 20.45 -6.91 9.68
C GLU A 83 18.99 -6.50 9.82
N VAL A 84 18.12 -6.91 8.88
CA VAL A 84 16.67 -6.69 8.98
C VAL A 84 16.11 -7.32 10.25
N LYS A 85 16.57 -8.52 10.63
CA LYS A 85 16.17 -9.16 11.88
C LYS A 85 16.51 -8.30 13.10
N LYS A 86 17.74 -7.79 13.19
CA LYS A 86 18.16 -6.89 14.29
C LYS A 86 17.30 -5.61 14.35
N LEU A 87 17.06 -4.98 13.19
CA LEU A 87 16.22 -3.78 13.09
C LEU A 87 14.81 -4.05 13.63
N ILE A 88 14.20 -5.16 13.22
CA ILE A 88 12.84 -5.51 13.62
C ILE A 88 12.78 -5.88 15.10
N GLU A 89 13.74 -6.65 15.62
CA GLU A 89 13.83 -6.95 17.05
C GLU A 89 13.96 -5.68 17.89
N ALA A 90 14.78 -4.72 17.44
CA ALA A 90 14.92 -3.42 18.10
C ALA A 90 13.61 -2.62 18.07
N ILE A 91 12.91 -2.55 16.93
CA ILE A 91 11.59 -1.91 16.82
C ILE A 91 10.59 -2.56 17.78
N LEU A 92 10.50 -3.89 17.79
CA LEU A 92 9.54 -4.62 18.63
C LEU A 92 9.77 -4.38 20.13
N SER A 93 11.01 -4.13 20.54
CA SER A 93 11.40 -3.83 21.93
C SER A 93 11.00 -2.44 22.42
N VAL A 94 10.61 -1.53 21.51
CA VAL A 94 10.29 -0.14 21.87
C VAL A 94 9.05 -0.09 22.78
N PRO A 95 9.13 0.56 23.96
CA PRO A 95 8.00 0.72 24.85
C PRO A 95 7.00 1.75 24.29
N THR A 96 5.73 1.39 24.31
CA THR A 96 4.63 2.28 23.86
C THR A 96 3.67 2.65 24.99
N GLY A 97 3.79 2.01 26.16
CA GLY A 97 2.81 2.04 27.24
C GLY A 97 1.70 0.97 27.08
N ASN A 98 1.71 0.21 26.00
CA ASN A 98 0.77 -0.89 25.74
C ASN A 98 1.38 -2.25 26.12
N ASP A 99 1.94 -2.37 27.33
CA ASP A 99 2.73 -3.54 27.77
C ASP A 99 1.95 -4.86 27.82
N TYR A 100 0.63 -4.79 27.69
CA TYR A 100 -0.25 -5.96 27.55
C TYR A 100 -0.25 -6.56 26.13
N ILE A 101 0.46 -5.95 25.18
CA ILE A 101 0.66 -6.42 23.80
C ILE A 101 2.09 -6.95 23.67
N GLU A 102 2.21 -8.26 23.44
CA GLU A 102 3.48 -8.91 23.11
C GLU A 102 3.62 -9.02 21.59
N MET A 103 4.83 -8.86 21.04
CA MET A 103 5.12 -9.07 19.62
C MET A 103 6.43 -9.82 19.45
N THR A 104 6.45 -10.81 18.55
CA THR A 104 7.67 -11.50 18.11
C THR A 104 7.70 -11.62 16.59
N ALA A 105 8.89 -11.59 16.00
CA ALA A 105 9.09 -11.75 14.56
C ALA A 105 9.79 -13.06 14.25
N ASN A 106 9.26 -13.81 13.28
CA ASN A 106 9.74 -15.12 12.88
C ASN A 106 9.70 -15.26 11.35
N GLY A 107 10.36 -16.30 10.81
CA GLY A 107 10.24 -16.67 9.39
C GLY A 107 10.79 -15.61 8.44
N PHE A 108 11.98 -15.07 8.74
CA PHE A 108 12.65 -14.12 7.86
C PHE A 108 13.17 -14.84 6.62
N GLU A 109 12.74 -14.40 5.45
CA GLU A 109 13.07 -14.99 4.16
C GLU A 109 13.36 -13.88 3.15
N GLU A 110 14.26 -14.14 2.20
CA GLU A 110 14.46 -13.23 1.07
C GLU A 110 13.23 -13.23 0.16
N ILE A 111 12.77 -12.04 -0.25
CA ILE A 111 11.69 -11.93 -1.23
C ILE A 111 12.22 -12.45 -2.57
N SER A 112 11.60 -13.55 -3.06
CA SER A 112 12.08 -14.36 -4.19
C SER A 112 12.60 -13.57 -5.42
N PRO A 113 13.67 -14.04 -6.09
CA PRO A 113 14.26 -13.43 -7.29
C PRO A 113 13.29 -13.20 -8.44
N GLN A 114 12.22 -14.00 -8.54
CA GLN A 114 11.18 -13.89 -9.58
C GLN A 114 10.39 -12.57 -9.49
N ARG A 115 10.41 -11.91 -8.32
CA ARG A 115 9.76 -10.61 -8.14
C ARG A 115 10.63 -9.43 -8.60
N LYS A 116 11.87 -9.62 -9.07
CA LYS A 116 12.87 -8.58 -9.45
C LYS A 116 13.25 -7.57 -8.35
N TYR A 117 12.55 -7.55 -7.21
CA TYR A 117 12.86 -6.68 -6.06
C TYR A 117 13.61 -7.44 -4.98
N LYS A 118 14.75 -6.90 -4.54
CA LYS A 118 15.46 -7.36 -3.35
C LYS A 118 14.70 -6.93 -2.11
N GLY A 119 14.62 -7.80 -1.12
CA GLY A 119 13.93 -7.50 0.13
C GLY A 119 13.85 -8.69 1.06
N VAL A 120 13.25 -8.47 2.23
CA VAL A 120 13.05 -9.48 3.27
C VAL A 120 11.59 -9.49 3.67
N SER A 121 10.98 -10.67 3.64
CA SER A 121 9.64 -10.91 4.18
C SER A 121 9.76 -11.61 5.53
N MET A 122 8.82 -11.33 6.44
CA MET A 122 8.73 -12.00 7.73
C MET A 122 7.29 -12.04 8.24
N GLN A 123 7.04 -12.85 9.26
CA GLN A 123 5.78 -12.82 9.99
C GLN A 123 5.99 -12.25 11.40
N ILE A 124 5.16 -11.27 11.77
CA ILE A 124 5.06 -10.80 13.14
C ILE A 124 3.82 -11.43 13.78
N ILE A 125 4.00 -11.95 14.98
CA ILE A 125 2.92 -12.53 15.79
C ILE A 125 2.72 -11.62 16.99
N GLY A 126 1.63 -10.85 16.95
CA GLY A 126 1.15 -10.10 18.09
C GLY A 126 0.30 -10.97 19.02
N LYS A 127 0.32 -10.68 20.32
CA LYS A 127 -0.46 -11.42 21.31
C LYS A 127 -1.08 -10.49 22.35
N ILE A 128 -2.38 -10.69 22.57
CA ILE A 128 -3.17 -10.03 23.63
C ILE A 128 -3.84 -11.16 24.41
N LYS A 129 -3.41 -11.38 25.67
CA LYS A 129 -3.74 -12.59 26.44
C LYS A 129 -3.42 -13.87 25.66
N ASN A 130 -4.41 -14.73 25.40
CA ASN A 130 -4.26 -15.99 24.69
C ASN A 130 -4.54 -15.85 23.17
N VAL A 131 -4.90 -14.66 22.70
CA VAL A 131 -5.22 -14.42 21.29
C VAL A 131 -3.94 -14.11 20.54
N ARG A 132 -3.58 -14.96 19.57
CA ARG A 132 -2.44 -14.77 18.65
C ARG A 132 -2.93 -14.16 17.35
N ILE A 133 -2.27 -13.09 16.91
CA ILE A 133 -2.69 -12.25 15.79
C ILE A 133 -1.49 -12.11 14.84
N PRO A 134 -1.33 -13.03 13.88
CA PRO A 134 -0.24 -12.97 12.91
C PRO A 134 -0.55 -11.95 11.80
N PHE A 135 0.48 -11.28 11.31
CA PHE A 135 0.48 -10.49 10.08
C PHE A 135 1.86 -10.53 9.42
N ASN A 136 1.91 -10.34 8.10
CA ASN A 136 3.15 -10.41 7.33
C ASN A 136 3.70 -9.00 7.09
N VAL A 137 5.02 -8.86 7.15
CA VAL A 137 5.75 -7.63 6.83
C VAL A 137 6.70 -7.92 5.67
N ASP A 138 6.50 -7.21 4.57
CA ASP A 138 7.39 -7.24 3.41
C ASP A 138 8.22 -5.95 3.39
N ILE A 139 9.55 -6.08 3.37
CA ILE A 139 10.49 -4.95 3.31
C ILE A 139 11.26 -5.02 2.00
N GLY A 140 10.94 -4.12 1.07
CA GLY A 140 11.70 -3.92 -0.16
C GLY A 140 12.82 -2.89 0.01
N VAL A 141 13.76 -2.87 -0.94
CA VAL A 141 14.80 -1.83 -1.07
C VAL A 141 15.00 -1.39 -2.52
N GLY A 142 15.64 -0.24 -2.71
CA GLY A 142 16.10 0.22 -4.01
C GLY A 142 15.04 0.90 -4.88
N ASP A 143 13.81 1.05 -4.38
CA ASP A 143 12.82 1.92 -5.03
C ASP A 143 13.11 3.39 -4.74
N ILE A 144 12.62 4.23 -5.65
CA ILE A 144 12.68 5.68 -5.55
C ILE A 144 11.31 6.24 -5.17
N ILE A 145 11.31 7.40 -4.51
CA ILE A 145 10.08 8.09 -4.13
C ILE A 145 10.09 9.49 -4.71
N VAL A 146 9.06 9.81 -5.49
CA VAL A 146 8.88 11.09 -6.16
C VAL A 146 7.49 11.63 -5.80
N PRO A 147 7.37 12.89 -5.35
CA PRO A 147 8.45 13.85 -5.15
C PRO A 147 9.35 13.55 -3.93
N LYS A 148 8.79 12.98 -2.86
CA LYS A 148 9.51 12.55 -1.64
C LYS A 148 8.59 11.71 -0.76
N SER A 149 9.17 11.05 0.25
CA SER A 149 8.38 10.46 1.34
C SER A 149 7.76 11.55 2.22
N GLU A 150 6.60 11.26 2.79
CA GLU A 150 5.86 12.16 3.66
C GLU A 150 5.66 11.55 5.04
N LEU A 151 5.98 12.32 6.08
CA LEU A 151 5.64 11.97 7.46
C LEU A 151 4.14 12.20 7.65
N ARG A 152 3.40 11.14 8.02
CA ARG A 152 1.95 11.19 8.21
C ARG A 152 1.55 10.58 9.54
N THR A 153 0.59 11.22 10.19
CA THR A 153 -0.09 10.69 11.37
C THR A 153 -1.14 9.66 10.94
N ILE A 154 -1.03 8.43 11.43
CA ILE A 154 -1.95 7.34 11.08
C ILE A 154 -3.11 7.29 12.07
N ASN A 155 -4.34 7.22 11.56
CA ASN A 155 -5.54 7.12 12.39
C ASN A 155 -5.54 5.84 13.25
N THR A 156 -6.02 5.95 14.48
CA THR A 156 -6.10 4.80 15.38
C THR A 156 -7.39 3.99 15.19
N GLN A 157 -7.32 2.69 15.46
CA GLN A 157 -8.43 1.77 15.38
C GLN A 157 -9.41 1.99 16.53
N LEU A 158 -8.92 2.35 17.70
CA LEU A 158 -9.69 2.65 18.90
C LEU A 158 -9.31 4.02 19.47
N PRO A 159 -10.26 4.73 20.11
CA PRO A 159 -9.95 5.97 20.80
C PRO A 159 -9.07 5.71 22.04
N GLY A 160 -8.28 6.71 22.43
CA GLY A 160 -7.40 6.66 23.61
C GLY A 160 -6.00 6.08 23.34
N PHE A 161 -5.68 5.80 22.08
CA PHE A 161 -4.34 5.41 21.65
C PHE A 161 -3.62 6.61 21.02
N GLU A 162 -2.32 6.71 21.24
CA GLU A 162 -1.46 7.66 20.55
C GLU A 162 -1.36 7.30 19.06
N ALA A 163 -1.63 8.25 18.17
CA ALA A 163 -1.54 8.02 16.74
C ALA A 163 -0.06 7.96 16.30
N PRO A 164 0.39 6.90 15.59
CA PRO A 164 1.77 6.82 15.17
C PRO A 164 2.05 7.76 14.00
N GLU A 165 3.21 8.41 14.01
CA GLU A 165 3.72 9.22 12.92
C GLU A 165 4.84 8.48 12.20
N ILE A 166 4.64 8.16 10.92
CA ILE A 166 5.57 7.35 10.13
C ILE A 166 5.78 7.95 8.75
N ASN A 167 6.92 7.65 8.14
CA ASN A 167 7.13 8.00 6.74
C ASN A 167 6.28 7.09 5.85
N THR A 168 5.72 7.68 4.80
CA THR A 168 4.86 7.02 3.83
C THR A 168 5.27 7.40 2.42
N TYR A 169 4.91 6.58 1.44
CA TYR A 169 5.05 6.91 0.03
C TYR A 169 4.24 8.16 -0.34
N SER A 170 4.68 8.87 -1.37
CA SER A 170 3.82 9.83 -2.06
C SER A 170 2.68 9.10 -2.79
N LEU A 171 1.62 9.83 -3.09
CA LEU A 171 0.54 9.30 -3.93
C LEU A 171 1.05 8.99 -5.34
N GLU A 172 1.91 9.85 -5.88
CA GLU A 172 2.50 9.71 -7.20
C GLU A 172 3.36 8.45 -7.34
N SER A 173 4.24 8.16 -6.38
CA SER A 173 5.00 6.90 -6.38
C SER A 173 4.10 5.68 -6.19
N THR A 174 3.01 5.81 -5.45
CA THR A 174 2.04 4.71 -5.30
C THR A 174 1.35 4.40 -6.64
N ILE A 175 0.97 5.42 -7.41
CA ILE A 175 0.44 5.23 -8.77
C ILE A 175 1.52 4.64 -9.68
N ALA A 176 2.74 5.19 -9.64
CA ALA A 176 3.85 4.76 -10.48
C ALA A 176 4.20 3.27 -10.30
N GLU A 177 4.35 2.80 -9.05
CA GLU A 177 4.67 1.38 -8.79
C GLU A 177 3.56 0.43 -9.27
N LYS A 178 2.29 0.85 -9.19
CA LYS A 178 1.14 0.05 -9.63
C LYS A 178 1.06 -0.01 -11.14
N PHE A 179 1.28 1.13 -11.79
CA PHE A 179 1.28 1.20 -13.24
C PHE A 179 2.46 0.42 -13.84
N ASP A 180 3.65 0.53 -13.24
CA ASP A 180 4.81 -0.32 -13.55
C ASP A 180 4.46 -1.81 -13.46
N ALA A 181 3.82 -2.25 -12.38
CA ALA A 181 3.43 -3.64 -12.20
C ALA A 181 2.43 -4.15 -13.26
N ILE A 182 1.59 -3.26 -13.79
CA ILE A 182 0.67 -3.54 -14.90
C ILE A 182 1.46 -3.67 -16.21
N LEU A 183 2.35 -2.71 -16.52
CA LEU A 183 3.18 -2.74 -17.73
C LEU A 183 4.10 -3.98 -17.79
N GLN A 184 4.62 -4.44 -16.66
CA GLN A 184 5.50 -5.63 -16.64
C GLN A 184 4.78 -6.94 -17.00
N ARG A 185 3.46 -7.02 -16.82
CA ARG A 185 2.71 -8.28 -16.87
C ARG A 185 1.56 -8.30 -17.88
N PHE A 186 1.00 -7.13 -18.22
CA PHE A 186 -0.19 -6.99 -19.06
C PHE A 186 -1.26 -8.02 -18.70
N GLU A 187 -1.76 -8.81 -19.67
CA GLU A 187 -2.80 -9.83 -19.50
C GLU A 187 -2.41 -10.97 -18.55
N LEU A 188 -1.12 -11.18 -18.29
CA LEU A 188 -0.63 -12.19 -17.35
C LEU A 188 -0.75 -11.74 -15.89
N THR A 189 -1.16 -10.50 -15.62
CA THR A 189 -1.32 -10.02 -14.25
C THR A 189 -2.52 -10.67 -13.56
N GLY A 190 -2.31 -11.12 -12.32
CA GLY A 190 -3.38 -11.46 -11.38
C GLY A 190 -3.68 -10.33 -10.39
N ARG A 191 -2.95 -9.21 -10.47
CA ARG A 191 -3.00 -8.12 -9.49
C ARG A 191 -4.11 -7.12 -9.80
N MET A 192 -5.36 -7.59 -9.83
CA MET A 192 -6.55 -6.73 -10.04
C MET A 192 -6.62 -5.56 -9.06
N LYS A 193 -6.05 -5.75 -7.86
CA LYS A 193 -5.91 -4.70 -6.84
C LYS A 193 -5.16 -3.46 -7.33
N ASP A 194 -4.20 -3.60 -8.25
CA ASP A 194 -3.43 -2.45 -8.75
C ASP A 194 -4.29 -1.54 -9.64
N PHE A 195 -5.18 -2.11 -10.47
CA PHE A 195 -6.18 -1.35 -11.23
C PHE A 195 -7.18 -0.64 -10.31
N TYR A 196 -7.72 -1.38 -9.33
CA TYR A 196 -8.64 -0.81 -8.34
C TYR A 196 -8.02 0.35 -7.58
N ASP A 197 -6.79 0.17 -7.10
CA ASP A 197 -6.11 1.18 -6.29
C ASP A 197 -5.81 2.45 -7.13
N ILE A 198 -5.39 2.33 -8.39
CA ILE A 198 -5.20 3.49 -9.29
C ILE A 198 -6.54 4.21 -9.50
N TYR A 199 -7.60 3.48 -9.87
CA TYR A 199 -8.93 4.03 -10.05
C TYR A 199 -9.42 4.77 -8.80
N TYR A 200 -9.30 4.13 -7.65
CA TYR A 200 -9.75 4.68 -6.38
C TYR A 200 -8.99 5.96 -6.03
N LEU A 201 -7.66 5.95 -6.17
CA LEU A 201 -6.83 7.11 -5.88
C LEU A 201 -7.12 8.27 -6.83
N ALA A 202 -7.27 8.01 -8.14
CA ALA A 202 -7.65 9.03 -9.13
C ALA A 202 -9.03 9.65 -8.84
N ARG A 203 -9.95 8.90 -8.23
CA ARG A 203 -11.27 9.40 -7.80
C ARG A 203 -11.29 10.10 -6.45
N THR A 204 -10.24 9.94 -5.67
CA THR A 204 -10.19 10.45 -4.30
C THR A 204 -9.31 11.69 -4.18
N PHE A 205 -8.21 11.75 -4.93
CA PHE A 205 -7.19 12.78 -4.77
C PHE A 205 -6.89 13.52 -6.08
N ASN A 206 -6.58 14.81 -5.95
CA ASN A 206 -6.02 15.60 -7.04
C ASN A 206 -4.55 15.25 -7.24
N PHE A 207 -4.05 15.39 -8.46
CA PHE A 207 -2.65 15.12 -8.79
C PHE A 207 -2.04 16.26 -9.60
N ASP A 208 -0.82 16.62 -9.25
CA ASP A 208 0.02 17.49 -10.07
C ASP A 208 0.61 16.66 -11.22
N GLY A 209 0.38 17.10 -12.45
CA GLY A 209 0.76 16.39 -13.66
C GLY A 209 2.26 16.19 -13.79
N ALA A 210 3.06 17.20 -13.47
CA ALA A 210 4.51 17.15 -13.58
C ALA A 210 5.11 16.20 -12.55
N LYS A 211 4.59 16.22 -11.31
CA LYS A 211 5.02 15.28 -10.26
C LYS A 211 4.65 13.84 -10.60
N LEU A 212 3.44 13.60 -11.08
CA LEU A 212 2.99 12.26 -11.46
C LEU A 212 3.78 11.73 -12.66
N GLN A 213 4.01 12.59 -13.67
CA GLN A 213 4.85 12.28 -14.82
C GLN A 213 6.26 11.86 -14.37
N THR A 214 6.89 12.67 -13.52
CA THR A 214 8.23 12.38 -13.00
C THR A 214 8.25 11.08 -12.21
N ALA A 215 7.25 10.86 -11.35
CA ALA A 215 7.17 9.63 -10.55
C ALA A 215 7.04 8.38 -11.42
N ILE A 216 6.21 8.41 -12.46
CA ILE A 216 6.07 7.30 -13.39
C ILE A 216 7.37 7.08 -14.16
N PHE A 217 7.92 8.13 -14.78
CA PHE A 217 9.14 8.03 -15.57
C PHE A 217 10.30 7.45 -14.76
N GLU A 218 10.62 8.07 -13.62
CA GLU A 218 11.73 7.66 -12.78
C GLU A 218 11.54 6.22 -12.26
N THR A 219 10.29 5.83 -11.95
CA THR A 219 9.99 4.47 -11.46
C THR A 219 10.26 3.43 -12.55
N LEU A 220 9.79 3.70 -13.78
CA LEU A 220 10.01 2.80 -14.92
C LEU A 220 11.50 2.68 -15.26
N GLN A 221 12.24 3.78 -15.20
CA GLN A 221 13.69 3.79 -15.41
C GLN A 221 14.43 3.00 -14.32
N ASN A 222 14.16 3.28 -13.03
CA ASN A 222 14.80 2.62 -11.90
C ASN A 222 14.58 1.10 -11.92
N ARG A 223 13.40 0.65 -12.37
CA ARG A 223 13.01 -0.77 -12.43
C ARG A 223 13.37 -1.44 -13.75
N GLY A 224 13.86 -0.68 -14.73
CA GLY A 224 14.19 -1.18 -16.07
C GLY A 224 12.98 -1.78 -16.79
N THR A 225 11.79 -1.21 -16.56
CA THR A 225 10.56 -1.70 -17.19
C THR A 225 10.52 -1.23 -18.64
N PRO A 226 10.51 -2.14 -19.62
CA PRO A 226 10.44 -1.76 -21.02
C PRO A 226 9.05 -1.18 -21.31
N TYR A 227 9.02 -0.06 -22.02
CA TYR A 227 7.80 0.55 -22.50
C TYR A 227 8.04 1.23 -23.85
N GLU A 228 7.03 1.19 -24.70
CA GLU A 228 7.02 1.75 -26.06
C GLU A 228 5.75 2.57 -26.26
N LYS A 229 5.70 3.38 -27.32
CA LYS A 229 4.55 4.25 -27.62
C LYS A 229 3.18 3.54 -27.54
N ASP A 230 3.10 2.28 -27.97
CA ASP A 230 1.87 1.48 -27.98
C ASP A 230 1.63 0.64 -26.69
N SER A 231 2.53 0.70 -25.71
CA SER A 231 2.36 -0.09 -24.47
C SER A 231 1.10 0.30 -23.71
N PHE A 232 0.74 1.59 -23.67
CA PHE A 232 -0.50 2.03 -23.05
C PHE A 232 -1.74 1.54 -23.81
N ASN A 233 -1.69 1.52 -25.15
CA ASN A 233 -2.77 0.95 -25.97
C ASN A 233 -3.02 -0.52 -25.60
N ARG A 234 -1.95 -1.30 -25.39
CA ARG A 234 -2.08 -2.68 -24.90
C ARG A 234 -2.71 -2.76 -23.51
N VAL A 235 -2.41 -1.83 -22.60
CA VAL A 235 -3.09 -1.75 -21.29
C VAL A 235 -4.58 -1.48 -21.46
N VAL A 236 -4.97 -0.54 -22.33
CA VAL A 236 -6.39 -0.22 -22.59
C VAL A 236 -7.15 -1.44 -23.13
N LEU A 237 -6.55 -2.20 -24.05
CA LEU A 237 -7.13 -3.42 -24.62
C LEU A 237 -7.37 -4.53 -23.59
N LEU A 238 -6.80 -4.45 -22.38
CA LEU A 238 -7.12 -5.40 -21.30
C LEU A 238 -8.59 -5.34 -20.87
N ALA A 239 -9.27 -4.21 -21.08
CA ALA A 239 -10.70 -4.08 -20.81
C ALA A 239 -11.55 -5.06 -21.66
N GLU A 240 -11.09 -5.38 -22.87
CA GLU A 240 -11.79 -6.27 -23.80
C GLU A 240 -11.47 -7.75 -23.56
N ASN A 241 -10.49 -8.04 -22.71
CA ASN A 241 -10.04 -9.40 -22.43
C ASN A 241 -10.98 -10.12 -21.44
N ALA A 242 -11.62 -11.19 -21.91
CA ALA A 242 -12.57 -11.97 -21.10
C ALA A 242 -11.97 -12.58 -19.83
N ASP A 243 -10.70 -12.98 -19.86
CA ASP A 243 -10.00 -13.50 -18.67
C ASP A 243 -9.75 -12.39 -17.64
N MET A 244 -9.36 -11.20 -18.08
CA MET A 244 -9.20 -10.03 -17.20
C MET A 244 -10.53 -9.62 -16.56
N GLN A 245 -11.61 -9.60 -17.33
CA GLN A 245 -12.97 -9.36 -16.83
C GLN A 245 -13.39 -10.39 -15.77
N ASN A 246 -13.04 -11.67 -15.97
CA ASN A 246 -13.33 -12.73 -14.99
C ASN A 246 -12.49 -12.59 -13.72
N LYS A 247 -11.18 -12.29 -13.85
CA LYS A 247 -10.30 -11.97 -12.72
C LYS A 247 -10.83 -10.78 -11.92
N TRP A 248 -11.31 -9.74 -12.60
CA TRP A 248 -11.90 -8.57 -11.97
C TRP A 248 -13.15 -8.92 -11.16
N LYS A 249 -14.09 -9.66 -11.74
CA LYS A 249 -15.30 -10.14 -11.04
C LYS A 249 -14.95 -10.96 -9.79
N TYR A 250 -13.93 -11.81 -9.86
CA TYR A 250 -13.46 -12.57 -8.70
C TYR A 250 -12.86 -11.66 -7.63
N PHE A 251 -12.04 -10.70 -8.03
CA PHE A 251 -11.45 -9.72 -7.12
C PHE A 251 -12.51 -8.86 -6.41
N LEU A 252 -13.54 -8.39 -7.11
CA LEU A 252 -14.63 -7.59 -6.56
C LEU A 252 -15.38 -8.29 -5.43
N LYS A 253 -15.67 -9.59 -5.60
CA LYS A 253 -16.30 -10.41 -4.55
C LYS A 253 -15.48 -10.43 -3.26
N ASN A 254 -14.14 -10.43 -3.37
CA ASN A 254 -13.26 -10.45 -2.20
C ASN A 254 -13.25 -9.12 -1.45
N ILE A 255 -13.51 -8.00 -2.13
CA ILE A 255 -13.60 -6.67 -1.51
C ILE A 255 -15.05 -6.24 -1.22
N LYS A 256 -16.03 -7.15 -1.40
CA LYS A 256 -17.47 -6.92 -1.19
C LYS A 256 -18.02 -5.70 -1.94
N ASN A 257 -17.54 -5.48 -3.17
CA ASN A 257 -18.02 -4.42 -4.05
C ASN A 257 -18.51 -5.03 -5.36
N ASP A 258 -19.80 -5.31 -5.47
CA ASP A 258 -20.32 -6.15 -6.54
C ASP A 258 -20.76 -5.38 -7.81
N SER A 259 -20.57 -4.06 -7.85
CA SER A 259 -21.20 -3.20 -8.88
C SER A 259 -20.23 -2.49 -9.82
N LEU A 260 -18.92 -2.51 -9.54
CA LEU A 260 -17.95 -1.73 -10.31
C LEU A 260 -17.47 -2.50 -11.55
N ASP A 261 -17.89 -2.08 -12.74
CA ASP A 261 -17.45 -2.73 -13.98
C ASP A 261 -15.97 -2.45 -14.28
N PHE A 262 -15.26 -3.45 -14.83
CA PHE A 262 -13.84 -3.32 -15.15
C PHE A 262 -13.61 -2.26 -16.23
N THR A 263 -14.54 -2.12 -17.18
CA THR A 263 -14.45 -1.11 -18.24
C THR A 263 -14.50 0.29 -17.65
N THR A 264 -15.37 0.55 -16.66
CA THR A 264 -15.42 1.84 -15.95
C THR A 264 -14.11 2.18 -15.25
N VAL A 265 -13.45 1.18 -14.67
CA VAL A 265 -12.12 1.33 -14.06
C VAL A 265 -11.08 1.70 -15.11
N MET A 266 -11.08 0.99 -16.24
CA MET A 266 -10.17 1.22 -17.34
C MET A 266 -10.37 2.59 -18.01
N ASP A 267 -11.61 3.05 -18.17
CA ASP A 267 -11.93 4.38 -18.73
C ASP A 267 -11.42 5.52 -17.85
N THR A 268 -11.56 5.36 -16.53
CA THR A 268 -11.01 6.31 -15.56
C THR A 268 -9.48 6.31 -15.61
N MET A 269 -8.87 5.12 -15.60
CA MET A 269 -7.42 4.97 -15.70
C MET A 269 -6.88 5.55 -17.01
N ARG A 270 -7.59 5.37 -18.12
CA ARG A 270 -7.24 5.95 -19.42
C ARG A 270 -7.25 7.48 -19.34
N SER A 271 -8.35 8.07 -18.89
CA SER A 271 -8.48 9.53 -18.75
C SER A 271 -7.40 10.13 -17.84
N PHE A 272 -7.02 9.40 -16.80
CA PHE A 272 -6.02 9.82 -15.82
C PHE A 272 -4.58 9.63 -16.32
N LEU A 273 -4.21 8.45 -16.82
CA LEU A 273 -2.82 8.07 -17.11
C LEU A 273 -2.40 8.22 -18.57
N GLU A 274 -3.31 8.10 -19.55
CA GLU A 274 -2.96 8.17 -20.98
C GLU A 274 -2.25 9.48 -21.35
N PRO A 275 -2.72 10.68 -20.89
CA PRO A 275 -2.05 11.94 -21.22
C PRO A 275 -0.64 12.04 -20.62
N ILE A 276 -0.47 11.55 -19.39
CA ILE A 276 0.82 11.51 -18.69
C ILE A 276 1.78 10.55 -19.41
N TYR A 277 1.29 9.37 -19.76
CA TYR A 277 2.09 8.37 -20.48
C TYR A 277 2.53 8.91 -21.85
N PHE A 278 1.62 9.54 -22.58
CA PHE A 278 1.91 10.15 -23.87
C PHE A 278 2.95 11.27 -23.77
N SER A 279 2.89 12.08 -22.71
CA SER A 279 3.88 13.13 -22.47
C SER A 279 5.27 12.55 -22.17
N ILE A 280 5.36 11.43 -21.44
CA ILE A 280 6.62 10.70 -21.20
C ILE A 280 7.22 10.22 -22.53
N VAL A 281 6.47 9.48 -23.35
CA VAL A 281 7.00 8.92 -24.61
C VAL A 281 7.28 9.98 -25.68
N SER A 282 6.65 11.16 -25.57
CA SER A 282 6.86 12.28 -26.49
C SER A 282 7.87 13.30 -25.98
N GLU A 283 8.50 13.05 -24.81
CA GLU A 283 9.45 13.96 -24.15
C GLU A 283 8.89 15.39 -23.97
N LYS A 284 7.62 15.49 -23.57
CA LYS A 284 6.93 16.76 -23.30
C LYS A 284 6.55 16.86 -21.85
N GLU A 285 6.49 18.07 -21.31
CA GLU A 285 5.98 18.33 -19.96
C GLU A 285 4.46 18.30 -19.93
N TRP A 286 3.90 17.72 -18.87
CA TRP A 286 2.47 17.77 -18.57
C TRP A 286 2.19 18.63 -17.34
N LEU A 287 1.93 19.93 -17.56
CA LEU A 287 1.79 20.94 -16.50
C LEU A 287 0.35 21.14 -16.00
N LYS A 288 -0.56 20.19 -16.28
CA LYS A 288 -1.95 20.24 -15.83
C LYS A 288 -2.14 19.63 -14.44
N THR A 289 -3.27 19.90 -13.82
CA THR A 289 -3.68 19.29 -12.54
C THR A 289 -4.90 18.39 -12.74
N TRP A 290 -4.86 17.18 -12.21
CA TRP A 290 -6.00 16.28 -12.21
C TRP A 290 -6.98 16.68 -11.11
N SER A 291 -8.23 16.91 -11.49
CA SER A 291 -9.35 17.15 -10.58
C SER A 291 -10.08 15.84 -10.31
N SER A 292 -9.98 15.32 -9.08
CA SER A 292 -10.72 14.10 -8.70
C SER A 292 -12.24 14.33 -8.66
N LYS A 293 -12.67 15.59 -8.51
CA LYS A 293 -14.09 15.93 -8.52
C LYS A 293 -14.68 15.85 -9.93
N GLU A 294 -13.99 16.44 -10.90
CA GLU A 294 -14.47 16.53 -12.28
C GLU A 294 -13.96 15.38 -13.16
N GLN A 295 -13.01 14.57 -12.66
CA GLN A 295 -12.38 13.45 -13.36
C GLN A 295 -11.72 13.85 -14.68
N VAL A 296 -11.07 15.02 -14.69
CA VAL A 296 -10.37 15.58 -15.86
C VAL A 296 -9.08 16.30 -15.47
N TRP A 297 -8.19 16.45 -16.44
CA TRP A 297 -7.00 17.31 -16.33
C TRP A 297 -7.35 18.76 -16.67
N GLU A 298 -7.20 19.66 -15.69
CA GLU A 298 -7.44 21.09 -15.78
C GLU A 298 -6.12 21.86 -15.91
N GLY A 299 -6.10 22.90 -16.74
CA GLY A 299 -4.89 23.69 -17.02
C GLY A 299 -4.72 24.01 -18.50
#